data_AF-A0A7V0U2H0-F1
#
_entry.id   AF-A0A7V0U2H0-F1
#
_cell.length_a   1.000
_cell.length_b   1.000
_cell.length_c   1.000
_cell.angle_alpha   90.00
_cell.angle_beta   90.00
_cell.angle_gamma   90.00
#
_symmetry.space_group_name_H-M   'P 1'
#
loop_
_entity.id
_entity.type
_entity.pdbx_description
1 polymer ?
#
loop_
_entity_poly.entity_id
_entity_poly.type
_entity_poly.pdbx_seq_one_letter_code
_entity_poly.pdbx_strand_id
1 'polypeptide(L)'
;MLEGDKSDSMATVVKPGLLYVIISGLSIFLSDKFMFKFSLEAVLKQRRFREQEAARGLAEVTRKIQLEHEKLKLLSARQQAVRQANLLAGENGLPAPEVELARFSEVGLMRELDLLRQTLCELEKNKLLRAQSLRARIKERRVLERVRERHLEEYRREQVRKELHELNEIAVLRSRAPEK
;
A
#
# COMPACT_ATOMS: atom_id res chain seq x y z
N MET A 1 52.99 -5.63 26.93
CA MET A 1 52.81 -5.80 25.48
C MET A 1 51.39 -5.41 25.14
N LEU A 2 51.25 -4.36 24.34
CA LEU A 2 50.13 -3.98 23.48
C LEU A 2 50.22 -2.46 23.32
N GLU A 3 50.52 -2.00 22.10
CA GLU A 3 49.72 -0.97 21.44
C GLU A 3 50.27 -0.76 20.03
N GLY A 4 49.44 -1.17 19.07
CA GLY A 4 49.67 -1.03 17.65
C GLY A 4 48.97 0.21 17.09
N ASP A 5 49.58 0.71 16.01
CA ASP A 5 49.02 1.42 14.87
C ASP A 5 48.00 2.55 15.08
N LYS A 6 48.55 3.76 14.94
CA LYS A 6 47.85 4.96 14.48
C LYS A 6 47.42 4.77 13.03
N SER A 7 46.12 4.79 12.78
CA SER A 7 45.57 5.06 11.45
C SER A 7 44.54 6.19 11.51
N ASP A 8 44.87 7.23 10.75
CA ASP A 8 44.06 8.31 10.20
C ASP A 8 42.57 8.36 10.57
N SER A 9 42.22 9.40 11.34
CA SER A 9 40.90 10.02 11.30
C SER A 9 41.06 11.39 10.64
N MET A 10 40.89 11.42 9.31
CA MET A 10 40.69 12.63 8.51
C MET A 10 39.46 13.38 9.02
N ALA A 11 39.69 14.30 9.96
CA ALA A 11 38.71 15.31 10.35
C ALA A 11 38.47 16.21 9.13
N THR A 12 37.37 15.97 8.43
CA THR A 12 36.91 16.85 7.37
C THR A 12 36.55 18.19 8.00
N VAL A 13 37.46 19.16 7.86
CA VAL A 13 37.21 20.56 8.18
C VAL A 13 36.19 21.08 7.18
N VAL A 14 34.90 20.87 7.47
CA VAL A 14 33.82 21.44 6.69
C VAL A 14 33.83 22.93 6.96
N LYS A 15 34.25 23.72 5.95
CA LYS A 15 34.28 25.18 6.01
C LYS A 15 32.90 25.69 6.49
N PRO A 16 32.85 26.61 7.48
CA PRO A 16 31.58 27.07 8.07
C PRO A 16 30.62 27.70 7.04
N GLY A 17 31.15 28.26 5.94
CA GLY A 17 30.33 28.76 4.83
C GLY A 17 29.59 27.68 4.03
N LEU A 18 30.12 26.44 3.96
CA LEU A 18 29.47 25.34 3.27
C LEU A 18 28.28 24.79 4.07
N LEU A 19 28.41 24.78 5.41
CA LEU A 19 27.35 24.36 6.31
C LEU A 19 26.16 25.34 6.26
N TYR A 20 26.43 26.65 6.17
CA TYR A 20 25.38 27.68 6.09
C TYR A 20 24.57 27.59 4.80
N VAL A 21 25.18 27.29 3.66
CA VAL A 21 24.48 27.09 2.37
C VAL A 21 23.61 25.83 2.39
N ILE A 22 24.07 24.76 3.05
CA ILE A 22 23.30 23.52 3.18
C ILE A 22 22.12 23.73 4.13
N ILE A 23 22.33 24.42 5.26
CA ILE A 23 21.27 24.72 6.24
C ILE A 23 20.25 25.72 5.68
N SER A 24 20.69 26.75 4.95
CA SER A 24 19.78 27.70 4.29
C SER A 24 19.00 27.03 3.16
N GLY A 25 19.65 26.20 2.34
CA GLY A 25 18.99 25.41 1.31
C GLY A 25 17.95 24.43 1.85
N LEU A 26 18.24 23.75 2.98
CA LEU A 26 17.29 22.89 3.68
C LEU A 26 16.13 23.67 4.32
N SER A 27 16.40 24.85 4.89
CA SER A 27 15.39 25.73 5.48
C SER A 27 14.40 26.25 4.43
N ILE A 28 14.89 26.66 3.25
CA ILE A 28 14.07 27.06 2.10
C ILE A 28 13.23 25.88 1.61
N PHE A 29 13.82 24.68 1.51
CA PHE A 29 13.12 23.48 1.04
C PHE A 29 11.99 23.02 1.97
N LEU A 30 12.15 23.24 3.28
CA LEU A 30 11.14 22.98 4.31
C LEU A 30 10.05 24.06 4.30
N SER A 31 10.39 25.35 4.23
CA SER A 31 9.43 26.47 4.17
C SER A 31 8.53 26.43 2.94
N ASP A 32 9.07 26.10 1.76
CA ASP A 32 8.30 26.01 0.51
C ASP A 32 7.16 24.99 0.61
N LYS A 33 7.39 23.89 1.34
CA LYS A 33 6.39 22.84 1.51
C LYS A 33 5.22 23.28 2.42
N PHE A 34 5.45 24.24 3.31
CA PHE A 34 4.45 24.81 4.20
C PHE A 34 3.70 25.99 3.58
N MET A 35 4.32 26.76 2.68
CA MET A 35 3.68 27.90 2.01
C MET A 35 2.91 27.51 0.74
N PHE A 36 3.32 26.45 0.05
CA PHE A 36 2.65 25.98 -1.16
C PHE A 36 1.26 25.39 -0.87
N LYS A 37 0.22 26.06 -1.36
CA LYS A 37 -1.17 25.58 -1.29
C LYS A 37 -1.61 24.98 -2.62
N PHE A 38 -1.83 23.68 -2.64
CA PHE A 38 -2.34 22.99 -3.82
C PHE A 38 -3.87 23.10 -3.90
N SER A 39 -4.39 23.66 -4.99
CA SER A 39 -5.83 23.89 -5.18
C SER A 39 -6.68 22.62 -5.13
N LEU A 40 -6.12 21.47 -5.52
CA LEU A 40 -6.81 20.18 -5.53
C LEU A 40 -6.43 19.28 -4.34
N GLU A 41 -5.94 19.83 -3.24
CA GLU A 41 -5.54 19.05 -2.05
C GLU A 41 -6.73 18.30 -1.43
N ALA A 42 -7.92 18.91 -1.41
CA ALA A 42 -9.15 18.25 -0.95
C ALA A 42 -9.50 17.02 -1.81
N VAL A 43 -9.33 17.13 -3.14
CA VAL A 43 -9.55 16.04 -4.09
C VAL A 43 -8.50 14.94 -3.90
N LEU A 44 -7.24 15.30 -3.64
CA LEU A 44 -6.19 14.33 -3.30
C LEU A 44 -6.51 13.54 -2.03
N LYS A 45 -6.97 14.22 -0.97
CA LYS A 45 -7.41 13.58 0.28
C LYS A 45 -8.56 12.62 0.03
N GLN A 46 -9.57 13.04 -0.72
CA GLN A 46 -10.70 12.17 -1.09
C GLN A 46 -10.24 10.94 -1.89
N ARG A 47 -9.31 11.11 -2.85
CA ARG A 47 -8.78 9.98 -3.65
C ARG A 47 -7.96 9.01 -2.79
N ARG A 48 -7.17 9.51 -1.83
CA ARG A 48 -6.47 8.68 -0.85
C ARG A 48 -7.43 7.87 0.01
N PHE A 49 -8.51 8.50 0.47
CA PHE A 49 -9.55 7.81 1.22
C PHE A 49 -10.20 6.69 0.40
N ARG A 50 -10.59 6.96 -0.85
CA ARG A 50 -11.15 5.94 -1.76
C ARG A 50 -10.19 4.80 -2.07
N GLU A 51 -8.89 5.07 -2.17
CA GLU A 51 -7.86 4.04 -2.31
C GLU A 51 -7.79 3.16 -1.05
N GLN A 52 -7.82 3.76 0.14
CA GLN A 52 -7.84 3.03 1.40
C GLN A 52 -9.11 2.18 1.54
N GLU A 53 -10.28 2.70 1.19
CA GLU A 53 -11.53 1.92 1.17
C GLU A 53 -11.45 0.74 0.21
N ALA A 54 -10.92 0.94 -1.01
CA ALA A 54 -10.73 -0.13 -1.97
C ALA A 54 -9.76 -1.20 -1.46
N ALA A 55 -8.69 -0.80 -0.77
CA ALA A 55 -7.72 -1.71 -0.16
C ALA A 55 -8.35 -2.52 0.98
N ARG A 56 -9.15 -1.88 1.84
CA ARG A 56 -9.91 -2.56 2.91
C ARG A 56 -10.88 -3.59 2.33
N GLY A 57 -11.65 -3.23 1.32
CA GLY A 57 -12.58 -4.15 0.66
C GLY A 57 -11.87 -5.36 0.03
N LEU A 58 -10.67 -5.17 -0.55
CA LEU A 58 -9.87 -6.29 -1.06
C LEU A 58 -9.35 -7.20 0.08
N ALA A 59 -8.93 -6.61 1.19
CA ALA A 59 -8.47 -7.35 2.37
C ALA A 59 -9.60 -8.18 2.98
N GLU A 60 -10.81 -7.63 3.09
CA GLU A 60 -12.00 -8.34 3.57
C GLU A 60 -12.34 -9.56 2.71
N VAL A 61 -12.36 -9.40 1.38
CA VAL A 61 -12.62 -10.54 0.47
C VAL A 61 -11.51 -11.59 0.58
N THR A 62 -10.25 -11.16 0.71
CA THR A 62 -9.12 -12.08 0.89
C THR A 62 -9.23 -12.88 2.17
N ARG A 63 -9.62 -12.26 3.28
CA ARG A 63 -9.88 -12.95 4.56
C ARG A 63 -11.03 -13.95 4.44
N LYS A 64 -12.13 -13.57 3.78
CA LYS A 64 -13.25 -14.48 3.53
C LYS A 64 -12.81 -15.71 2.74
N ILE A 65 -12.03 -15.54 1.67
CA ILE A 65 -11.49 -16.66 0.90
C ILE A 65 -10.64 -17.59 1.75
N GLN A 66 -9.81 -17.05 2.65
CA GLN A 66 -8.99 -17.85 3.56
C GLN A 66 -9.84 -18.70 4.50
N LEU A 67 -10.85 -18.09 5.13
CA LEU A 67 -11.79 -18.79 6.01
C LEU A 67 -12.55 -19.91 5.27
N GLU A 68 -13.04 -19.63 4.06
CA GLU A 68 -13.73 -20.66 3.27
C GLU A 68 -12.78 -21.78 2.80
N HIS A 69 -11.50 -21.46 2.54
CA HIS A 69 -10.48 -22.48 2.26
C HIS A 69 -10.19 -23.38 3.47
N GLU A 70 -10.12 -22.81 4.66
CA GLU A 70 -9.97 -23.58 5.91
C GLU A 70 -11.18 -24.49 6.12
N LYS A 71 -12.39 -23.97 5.94
CA LYS A 71 -13.63 -24.75 5.98
C LYS A 71 -13.63 -25.88 4.95
N LEU A 72 -13.15 -25.62 3.74
CA LEU A 72 -13.06 -26.64 2.68
C LEU A 72 -12.09 -27.75 3.06
N LYS A 73 -10.94 -27.43 3.63
CA LYS A 73 -9.99 -28.43 4.14
C LYS A 73 -10.63 -29.30 5.20
N LEU A 74 -11.30 -28.69 6.19
CA LEU A 74 -11.97 -29.43 7.27
C LEU A 74 -13.07 -30.35 6.75
N LEU A 75 -13.93 -29.84 5.86
CA LEU A 75 -15.01 -30.65 5.27
C LEU A 75 -14.47 -31.76 4.36
N SER A 76 -13.39 -31.51 3.62
CA SER A 76 -12.75 -32.55 2.81
C SER A 76 -12.14 -33.67 3.66
N ALA A 77 -11.50 -33.31 4.78
CA ALA A 77 -10.95 -34.29 5.73
C ALA A 77 -12.09 -35.10 6.38
N ARG A 78 -13.18 -34.43 6.76
CA ARG A 78 -14.39 -35.09 7.28
C ARG A 78 -14.99 -36.05 6.26
N GLN A 79 -15.12 -35.64 4.99
CA GLN A 79 -15.63 -36.49 3.92
C GLN A 79 -14.76 -37.74 3.74
N GLN A 80 -13.43 -37.59 3.75
CA GLN A 80 -12.51 -38.71 3.64
C GLN A 80 -12.64 -39.67 4.83
N ALA A 81 -12.74 -39.14 6.05
CA ALA A 81 -12.95 -39.95 7.26
C ALA A 81 -14.28 -40.72 7.21
N VAL A 82 -15.37 -40.06 6.80
CA VAL A 82 -16.68 -40.71 6.63
C VAL A 82 -16.62 -41.79 5.55
N ARG A 83 -15.98 -41.51 4.41
CA ARG A 83 -15.80 -42.51 3.35
C ARG A 83 -15.01 -43.72 3.83
N GLN A 84 -13.92 -43.53 4.55
CA GLN A 84 -13.13 -44.62 5.13
C GLN A 84 -13.93 -45.43 6.14
N ALA A 85 -14.68 -44.76 7.03
CA ALA A 85 -15.57 -45.43 7.98
C ALA A 85 -16.64 -46.26 7.27
N ASN A 86 -17.23 -45.73 6.20
CA ASN A 86 -18.23 -46.42 5.38
C ASN A 86 -17.67 -47.66 4.67
N LEU A 87 -16.40 -47.61 4.23
CA LEU A 87 -15.73 -48.76 3.61
C LEU A 87 -15.49 -49.88 4.62
N LEU A 88 -14.92 -49.56 5.79
CA LEU A 88 -14.69 -50.52 6.88
C LEU A 88 -16.01 -51.14 7.39
N ALA A 89 -17.06 -50.32 7.48
CA ALA A 89 -18.41 -50.75 7.81
C ALA A 89 -18.97 -51.78 6.81
N GLY A 90 -18.73 -51.57 5.52
CA GLY A 90 -19.13 -52.51 4.47
C GLY A 90 -18.39 -53.85 4.56
N GLU A 91 -17.10 -53.83 4.93
CA GLU A 91 -16.28 -55.04 5.15
C GLU A 91 -16.71 -55.83 6.40
N ASN A 92 -17.17 -55.14 7.45
CA ASN A 92 -17.60 -55.75 8.71
C ASN A 92 -19.04 -56.29 8.68
N GLY A 93 -19.75 -56.19 7.55
CA GLY A 93 -21.09 -56.76 7.37
C GLY A 93 -22.20 -55.98 8.09
N LEU A 94 -22.16 -54.64 8.05
CA LEU A 94 -23.23 -53.82 8.62
C LEU A 94 -24.61 -54.11 7.99
N PRO A 95 -25.71 -53.94 8.76
CA PRO A 95 -27.07 -54.01 8.23
C PRO A 95 -27.30 -53.01 7.09
N ALA A 96 -28.06 -53.43 6.07
CA ALA A 96 -28.43 -52.60 4.92
C ALA A 96 -28.92 -51.15 5.25
N PRO A 97 -29.80 -50.92 6.25
CA PRO A 97 -30.27 -49.56 6.56
C PRO A 97 -29.15 -48.64 7.11
N GLU A 98 -28.16 -49.19 7.81
CA GLU A 98 -27.03 -48.42 8.33
C GLU A 98 -26.08 -48.01 7.19
N VAL A 99 -25.89 -48.90 6.21
CA VAL A 99 -25.12 -48.62 4.99
C VAL A 99 -25.79 -47.54 4.14
N GLU A 100 -27.12 -47.55 4.03
CA GLU A 100 -27.86 -46.51 3.32
C GLU A 100 -27.74 -45.15 4.01
N LEU A 101 -27.92 -45.10 5.34
CA LEU A 101 -27.77 -43.86 6.11
C LEU A 101 -26.37 -43.26 5.96
N ALA A 102 -25.34 -44.10 6.03
CA ALA A 102 -23.95 -43.75 5.78
C ALA A 102 -23.74 -43.12 4.40
N ARG A 103 -24.30 -43.73 3.34
CA ARG A 103 -24.23 -43.18 1.97
C ARG A 103 -24.96 -41.86 1.83
N PHE A 104 -26.15 -41.72 2.44
CA PHE A 104 -26.87 -40.44 2.45
C PHE A 104 -26.06 -39.32 3.09
N SER A 105 -25.38 -39.61 4.21
CA SER A 105 -24.52 -38.65 4.88
C SER A 105 -23.33 -38.21 4.02
N GLU A 106 -22.72 -39.15 3.28
CA GLU A 106 -21.61 -38.85 2.36
C GLU A 106 -22.07 -37.97 1.18
N VAL A 107 -23.22 -38.28 0.58
CA VAL A 107 -23.81 -37.47 -0.49
C VAL A 107 -24.14 -36.07 0.00
N GLY A 108 -24.64 -35.93 1.23
CA GLY A 108 -24.85 -34.63 1.88
C GLY A 108 -23.55 -33.80 1.95
N LEU A 109 -22.47 -34.41 2.45
CA LEU A 109 -21.15 -33.77 2.54
C LEU A 109 -20.59 -33.40 1.17
N MET A 110 -20.80 -34.23 0.14
CA MET A 110 -20.38 -33.90 -1.23
C MET A 110 -21.10 -32.65 -1.76
N ARG A 111 -22.41 -32.55 -1.55
CA ARG A 111 -23.18 -31.36 -1.95
C ARG A 111 -22.71 -30.11 -1.23
N GLU A 112 -22.44 -30.21 0.08
CA GLU A 112 -21.88 -29.09 0.85
C GLU A 112 -20.51 -28.65 0.32
N LEU A 113 -19.63 -29.59 -0.04
CA LEU A 113 -18.33 -29.30 -0.64
C LEU A 113 -18.46 -28.62 -2.01
N ASP A 114 -19.39 -29.06 -2.84
CA ASP A 114 -19.61 -28.47 -4.16
C ASP A 114 -20.16 -27.04 -4.05
N LEU A 115 -21.11 -26.81 -3.13
CA LEU A 115 -21.58 -25.45 -2.81
C LEU A 115 -20.45 -24.56 -2.33
N LEU A 116 -19.58 -25.07 -1.46
CA LEU A 116 -18.44 -24.32 -0.94
C LEU A 116 -17.40 -23.99 -2.02
N ARG A 117 -17.20 -24.88 -2.99
CA ARG A 117 -16.33 -24.61 -4.15
C ARG A 117 -16.93 -23.53 -5.06
N GLN A 118 -18.25 -23.54 -5.24
CA GLN A 118 -18.94 -22.49 -6.00
C GLN A 118 -18.79 -21.13 -5.32
N THR A 119 -19.03 -21.05 -4.02
CA THR A 119 -18.86 -19.78 -3.27
C THR A 119 -17.41 -19.29 -3.31
N LEU A 120 -16.42 -20.18 -3.20
CA LEU A 120 -15.01 -19.83 -3.37
C LEU A 120 -14.72 -19.25 -4.76
N CYS A 121 -15.24 -19.86 -5.83
CA CYS A 121 -15.08 -19.34 -7.19
C CYS A 121 -15.69 -17.93 -7.35
N GLU A 122 -16.86 -17.68 -6.75
CA GLU A 122 -17.48 -16.35 -6.73
C GLU A 122 -16.65 -15.34 -5.94
N LEU A 123 -16.13 -15.72 -4.78
CA LEU A 123 -15.26 -14.87 -3.98
C LEU A 123 -13.95 -14.53 -4.72
N GLU A 124 -13.37 -15.48 -5.46
CA GLU A 124 -12.19 -15.24 -6.28
C GLU A 124 -12.46 -14.27 -7.43
N LYS A 125 -13.59 -14.42 -8.12
CA LYS A 125 -14.05 -13.44 -9.13
C LYS A 125 -14.20 -12.05 -8.50
N ASN A 126 -14.81 -11.98 -7.32
CA ASN A 126 -14.96 -10.73 -6.57
C ASN A 126 -13.61 -10.13 -6.16
N LYS A 127 -12.63 -10.96 -5.75
CA LYS A 127 -11.27 -10.52 -5.42
C LYS A 127 -10.59 -9.86 -6.63
N LEU A 128 -10.73 -10.46 -7.82
CA LEU A 128 -10.18 -9.90 -9.06
C LEU A 128 -10.78 -8.53 -9.38
N LEU A 129 -12.11 -8.38 -9.28
CA LEU A 129 -12.79 -7.11 -9.49
C LEU A 129 -12.33 -6.04 -8.49
N ARG A 130 -12.22 -6.39 -7.20
CA ARG A 130 -11.73 -5.48 -6.16
C ARG A 130 -10.27 -5.08 -6.39
N ALA A 131 -9.42 -6.00 -6.84
CA ALA A 131 -8.03 -5.71 -7.19
C ALA A 131 -7.90 -4.80 -8.43
N GLN A 132 -8.79 -4.94 -9.41
CA GLN A 132 -8.85 -4.01 -10.55
C GLN A 132 -9.31 -2.61 -10.10
N SER A 133 -10.34 -2.53 -9.26
CA SER A 133 -10.80 -1.27 -8.68
C SER A 133 -9.69 -0.57 -7.89
N LEU A 134 -8.96 -1.28 -7.02
CA LEU A 134 -7.83 -0.72 -6.28
C LEU A 134 -6.76 -0.17 -7.23
N ARG A 135 -6.40 -0.92 -8.28
CA ARG A 135 -5.43 -0.45 -9.29
C ARG A 135 -5.89 0.82 -9.99
N ALA A 136 -7.19 0.93 -10.32
CA ALA A 136 -7.75 2.15 -10.90
C ALA A 136 -7.64 3.34 -9.94
N ARG A 137 -7.99 3.16 -8.65
CA ARG A 137 -7.89 4.23 -7.64
C ARG A 137 -6.44 4.69 -7.39
N ILE A 138 -5.49 3.77 -7.38
CA ILE A 138 -4.05 4.10 -7.29
C ILE A 138 -3.62 4.96 -8.48
N LYS A 139 -4.05 4.61 -9.71
CA LYS A 139 -3.74 5.41 -10.90
C LYS A 139 -4.34 6.81 -10.81
N GLU A 140 -5.60 6.93 -10.39
CA GLU A 140 -6.26 8.23 -10.19
C GLU A 140 -5.52 9.10 -9.18
N ARG A 141 -5.05 8.55 -8.05
CA ARG A 141 -4.24 9.28 -7.08
C ARG A 141 -2.92 9.72 -7.69
N ARG A 142 -2.17 8.80 -8.30
CA ARG A 142 -0.84 9.07 -8.88
C ARG A 142 -0.87 10.15 -9.96
N VAL A 143 -1.92 10.21 -10.77
CA VAL A 143 -2.08 11.29 -11.76
C VAL A 143 -2.14 12.64 -11.06
N LEU A 144 -2.94 12.76 -9.99
CA LEU A 144 -3.12 14.02 -9.29
C LEU A 144 -1.89 14.40 -8.45
N GLU A 145 -1.16 13.42 -7.92
CA GLU A 145 0.13 13.66 -7.26
C GLU A 145 1.18 14.22 -8.22
N ARG A 146 1.28 13.67 -9.43
CA ARG A 146 2.17 14.24 -10.47
C ARG A 146 1.77 15.66 -10.90
N VAL A 147 0.48 15.99 -10.88
CA VAL A 147 0.02 17.38 -11.10
C VAL A 147 0.48 18.28 -9.95
N ARG A 148 0.33 17.82 -8.70
CA ARG A 148 0.80 18.56 -7.52
C ARG A 148 2.31 18.79 -7.55
N GLU A 149 3.09 17.79 -7.94
CA GLU A 149 4.55 17.90 -8.06
C GLU A 149 4.95 18.97 -9.09
N ARG A 150 4.32 18.97 -10.27
CA ARG A 150 4.55 20.01 -11.28
C ARG A 150 4.21 21.41 -10.79
N HIS A 151 3.07 21.59 -10.14
CA HIS A 151 2.69 22.89 -9.57
C HIS A 151 3.66 23.34 -8.46
N LEU A 152 4.19 22.41 -7.69
CA LEU A 152 5.19 22.71 -6.67
C LEU A 152 6.52 23.16 -7.31
N GLU A 153 6.93 22.52 -8.41
CA GLU A 153 8.12 22.94 -9.16
C GLU A 153 7.94 24.32 -9.80
N GLU A 154 6.77 24.60 -10.37
CA GLU A 154 6.42 25.92 -10.92
C GLU A 154 6.47 26.99 -9.82
N TYR A 155 5.84 26.74 -8.68
CA TYR A 155 5.87 27.64 -7.53
C TYR A 155 7.30 27.94 -7.07
N ARG A 156 8.16 26.91 -6.98
CA ARG A 156 9.58 27.09 -6.63
C ARG A 156 10.33 27.96 -7.64
N ARG A 157 10.10 27.75 -8.94
CA ARG A 157 10.71 28.57 -9.98
C ARG A 157 10.25 30.03 -9.88
N GLU A 158 8.99 30.27 -9.54
CA GLU A 158 8.47 31.62 -9.32
C GLU A 158 9.07 32.28 -8.08
N GLN A 159 9.22 31.55 -6.97
CA GLN A 159 9.87 32.09 -5.76
C GLN A 159 11.32 32.51 -6.05
N VAL A 160 12.11 31.64 -6.69
CA VAL A 160 13.49 31.96 -7.08
C VAL A 160 13.55 33.18 -8.01
N ARG A 161 12.61 33.30 -8.96
CA ARG A 161 12.54 34.48 -9.84
C ARG A 161 12.24 35.76 -9.07
N LYS A 162 11.35 35.72 -8.09
CA LYS A 162 11.02 36.88 -7.24
C LYS A 162 12.21 37.28 -6.37
N GLU A 163 12.85 36.32 -5.71
CA GLU A 163 14.06 36.57 -4.91
C GLU A 163 15.18 37.21 -5.75
N LEU A 164 15.44 36.68 -6.96
CA LEU A 164 16.43 37.26 -7.87
C LEU A 164 16.05 38.68 -8.32
N HIS A 165 14.76 38.95 -8.54
CA HIS A 165 14.29 40.28 -8.89
C HIS A 165 14.49 41.27 -7.73
N GLU A 166 14.09 40.90 -6.51
CA GLU A 166 14.29 41.71 -5.30
C GLU A 166 15.78 42.00 -5.04
N LEU A 167 16.66 41.00 -5.21
CA LEU A 167 18.11 41.19 -5.08
C LEU A 167 18.66 42.19 -6.11
N ASN A 168 18.19 42.10 -7.36
CA ASN A 168 18.58 43.04 -8.42
C ASN A 168 18.08 44.46 -8.12
N GLU A 169 16.85 44.63 -7.64
CA GLU A 169 16.32 45.93 -7.23
C GLU A 169 17.15 46.55 -6.10
N ILE A 170 17.51 45.76 -5.07
CA ILE A 170 18.40 46.19 -3.99
C ILE A 170 19.78 46.61 -4.53
N ALA A 171 20.34 45.85 -5.47
CA ALA A 171 21.63 46.17 -6.09
C ALA A 171 21.57 47.50 -6.86
N VAL A 172 20.50 47.74 -7.62
CA VAL A 172 20.27 48.99 -8.36
C VAL A 172 20.04 50.17 -7.41
N LEU A 173 19.31 49.98 -6.31
CA LEU A 173 19.11 51.03 -5.31
C LEU A 173 20.42 51.39 -4.58
N ARG A 174 21.26 50.40 -4.28
CA ARG A 174 22.58 50.63 -3.68
C ARG A 174 23.55 51.32 -4.64
N SER A 175 23.57 50.96 -5.92
CA SER A 175 24.45 51.60 -6.91
C SER A 175 24.00 53.01 -7.31
N ARG A 176 22.73 53.36 -7.08
CA ARG A 176 22.18 54.71 -7.30
C ARG A 176 22.26 55.63 -6.07
N ALA A 177 22.68 55.12 -4.91
CA ALA A 177 22.97 55.97 -3.77
C ALA A 177 24.34 56.64 -3.98
N PRO A 178 24.42 57.96 -4.23
CA PRO A 178 25.71 58.63 -4.38
C PRO A 178 26.48 58.58 -3.05
N GLU A 179 27.78 58.28 -3.14
CA GLU A 179 28.72 58.48 -2.05
C GLU A 179 28.59 59.93 -1.56
N LYS A 180 28.29 60.09 -0.26
CA LYS A 180 28.40 61.37 0.44
C LYS A 180 29.79 61.48 1.04
#